data_AF-A0A535FG25-F1
#
_entry.id   AF-A0A535FG25-F1
#
_cell.length_a   1.000
_cell.length_b   1.000
_cell.length_c   1.000
_cell.angle_alpha   90.00
_cell.angle_beta   90.00
_cell.angle_gamma   90.00
#
_symmetry.space_group_name_H-M   'P 1'
#
loop_
_entity.id
_entity.type
_entity.pdbx_description
1 polymer ?
#
loop_
_entity_poly.entity_id
_entity_poly.type
_entity_poly.pdbx_seq_one_letter_code
_entity_poly.pdbx_strand_id
1 'polypeptide(L)'
;MGEQLNIILVPHTHWDREWYQTFQQFRIRLVRTVDKLLDILDRDDKFSHFMLDGQTIVLDDYLEVQPEQEERLKRHIGAGRIQVGPWYLQPDEFLVSGESLIRNLQIGLQRAAGFGGGMRIGYVPDCFGHIAQLPQILQRFGIDNAIFWRGVGAEAHKSEFYWAAPDGTQVLVAHLADPLGYSNARLMPLEAEEFATRVKLLTAQILPRATTNTLLFMNGSDHLEPQDGLPETIEAANGLLAQISPEQEKILTHVGHADENNNTRHFDGIDVRIGTLPQYIEA
;
A
#
# COMPACT_ATOMS: atom_id res chain seq x y z
N MET A 1 14.56 27.80 -1.37
CA MET A 1 13.40 27.07 -1.90
C MET A 1 13.23 25.90 -0.98
N GLY A 2 12.08 25.80 -0.32
CA GLY A 2 11.76 24.63 0.48
C GLY A 2 11.57 23.41 -0.42
N GLU A 3 11.57 22.24 0.19
CA GLU A 3 11.31 20.99 -0.52
C GLU A 3 9.80 20.77 -0.67
N GLN A 4 9.35 20.10 -1.73
CA GLN A 4 7.96 19.67 -1.86
C GLN A 4 7.79 18.31 -1.16
N LEU A 5 6.77 18.17 -0.31
CA LEU A 5 6.35 16.86 0.20
C LEU A 5 5.43 16.18 -0.81
N ASN A 6 5.75 14.95 -1.17
CA ASN A 6 4.96 14.14 -2.08
C ASN A 6 4.25 13.06 -1.28
N ILE A 7 2.95 12.87 -1.51
CA ILE A 7 2.16 11.81 -0.88
C ILE A 7 1.68 10.88 -1.98
N ILE A 8 2.11 9.63 -1.88
CA ILE A 8 1.58 8.54 -2.69
C ILE A 8 0.45 7.90 -1.88
N LEU A 9 -0.78 8.21 -2.27
CA LEU A 9 -1.97 7.58 -1.74
C LEU A 9 -2.25 6.30 -2.55
N VAL A 10 -2.29 5.15 -1.88
CA VAL A 10 -2.53 3.83 -2.48
C VAL A 10 -3.93 3.35 -2.07
N PRO A 11 -4.94 3.48 -2.95
CA PRO A 11 -6.23 2.85 -2.74
C PRO A 11 -6.06 1.34 -2.73
N HIS A 12 -6.56 0.68 -1.69
CA HIS A 12 -6.48 -0.76 -1.55
C HIS A 12 -7.60 -1.30 -0.68
N THR A 13 -7.68 -2.62 -0.62
CA THR A 13 -8.44 -3.33 0.40
C THR A 13 -7.52 -4.40 0.99
N HIS A 14 -7.56 -4.61 2.30
CA HIS A 14 -6.98 -5.81 2.90
C HIS A 14 -8.07 -6.87 2.98
N TRP A 15 -7.84 -8.03 2.37
CA TRP A 15 -8.89 -9.01 2.14
C TRP A 15 -8.57 -10.36 2.78
N ASP A 16 -8.85 -10.48 4.07
CA ASP A 16 -8.91 -11.80 4.70
C ASP A 16 -9.95 -12.64 3.99
N ARG A 17 -9.50 -13.74 3.39
CA ARG A 17 -10.36 -14.65 2.62
C ARG A 17 -11.45 -15.28 3.48
N GLU A 18 -11.13 -15.54 4.74
CA GLU A 18 -12.03 -16.01 5.79
C GLU A 18 -11.49 -15.62 7.17
N TRP A 19 -12.37 -15.18 8.07
CA TRP A 19 -11.99 -14.70 9.40
C TRP A 19 -13.20 -14.76 10.37
N TYR A 20 -13.76 -13.61 10.77
CA TYR A 20 -14.94 -13.54 11.64
C TYR A 20 -16.27 -13.86 10.92
N GLN A 21 -16.23 -14.04 9.60
CA GLN A 21 -17.31 -14.58 8.79
C GLN A 21 -16.82 -15.74 7.94
N THR A 22 -17.76 -16.58 7.51
CA THR A 22 -17.45 -17.70 6.63
C THR A 22 -16.89 -17.22 5.29
N PHE A 23 -16.07 -18.06 4.64
CA PHE A 23 -15.59 -17.82 3.29
C PHE A 23 -16.69 -17.36 2.33
N GLN A 24 -17.87 -17.99 2.33
CA GLN A 24 -18.95 -17.63 1.38
C GLN A 24 -19.54 -16.24 1.66
N GLN A 25 -19.61 -15.81 2.92
CA GLN A 25 -20.06 -14.45 3.25
C GLN A 25 -19.07 -13.40 2.76
N PHE A 26 -17.76 -13.63 2.98
CA PHE A 26 -16.74 -12.75 2.41
C PHE A 26 -16.72 -12.82 0.89
N ARG A 27 -16.88 -13.99 0.27
CA ARG A 27 -16.93 -14.11 -1.19
C ARG A 27 -18.03 -13.27 -1.84
N ILE A 28 -19.23 -13.21 -1.25
CA ILE A 28 -20.30 -12.32 -1.74
C ILE A 28 -19.89 -10.85 -1.64
N ARG A 29 -19.19 -10.47 -0.56
CA ARG A 29 -18.67 -9.10 -0.41
C ARG A 29 -17.55 -8.83 -1.42
N LEU A 30 -16.66 -9.79 -1.67
CA LEU A 30 -15.58 -9.69 -2.64
C LEU A 30 -16.15 -9.39 -4.02
N VAL A 31 -17.20 -10.10 -4.43
CA VAL A 31 -17.89 -9.85 -5.70
C VAL A 31 -18.39 -8.41 -5.80
N ARG A 32 -19.05 -7.90 -4.75
CA ARG A 32 -19.52 -6.50 -4.73
C ARG A 32 -18.37 -5.49 -4.77
N THR A 33 -17.32 -5.73 -4.01
CA THR A 33 -16.11 -4.91 -3.95
C THR A 33 -15.44 -4.82 -5.31
N VAL A 34 -15.24 -5.96 -5.99
CA VAL A 34 -14.59 -6.02 -7.30
C VAL A 34 -15.49 -5.47 -8.40
N ASP A 35 -16.80 -5.76 -8.39
CA ASP A 35 -17.74 -5.16 -9.34
C ASP A 35 -17.72 -3.62 -9.24
N LYS A 36 -17.78 -3.08 -8.02
CA LYS A 36 -17.67 -1.65 -7.75
C LYS A 36 -16.32 -1.08 -8.20
N LEU A 37 -15.21 -1.78 -7.94
CA LEU A 37 -13.89 -1.37 -8.40
C LEU A 37 -13.87 -1.22 -9.92
N LEU A 38 -14.31 -2.26 -10.63
CA LEU A 38 -14.29 -2.27 -12.08
C LEU A 38 -15.18 -1.18 -12.67
N ASP A 39 -16.33 -0.91 -12.04
CA ASP A 39 -17.25 0.17 -12.45
C ASP A 39 -16.66 1.57 -12.24
N ILE A 40 -15.93 1.80 -11.15
CA ILE A 40 -15.17 3.05 -10.92
C ILE A 40 -14.11 3.20 -12.01
N LEU A 41 -13.29 2.17 -12.23
CA LEU A 41 -12.18 2.25 -13.19
C LEU A 41 -12.67 2.44 -14.63
N ASP A 42 -13.82 1.90 -15.00
CA ASP A 42 -14.38 2.07 -16.35
C ASP A 42 -14.97 3.46 -16.60
N ARG A 43 -15.46 4.14 -15.57
CA ARG A 43 -16.08 5.48 -15.74
C ARG A 43 -15.11 6.63 -15.48
N ASP A 44 -14.11 6.43 -14.63
CA ASP A 44 -13.20 7.48 -14.18
C ASP A 44 -11.75 7.11 -14.45
N ASP A 45 -11.18 7.73 -15.49
CA ASP A 45 -9.78 7.55 -15.87
C ASP A 45 -8.81 8.19 -14.87
N LYS A 46 -9.27 9.13 -14.03
CA LYS A 46 -8.44 9.75 -12.99
C LYS A 46 -8.25 8.83 -11.78
N PHE A 47 -9.16 7.87 -11.55
CA PHE A 47 -8.93 6.79 -10.59
C PHE A 47 -7.89 5.81 -11.15
N SER A 48 -6.63 6.17 -10.99
CA SER A 48 -5.54 5.60 -11.79
C SER A 48 -5.11 4.20 -11.33
N HIS A 49 -5.14 3.91 -10.02
CA HIS A 49 -4.60 2.67 -9.47
C HIS A 49 -5.43 2.16 -8.28
N PHE A 50 -5.49 0.84 -8.13
CA PHE A 50 -6.00 0.14 -6.96
C PHE A 50 -5.17 -1.12 -6.68
N MET A 51 -4.81 -1.38 -5.43
CA MET A 51 -4.04 -2.55 -5.02
C MET A 51 -4.97 -3.60 -4.37
N LEU A 52 -5.08 -4.78 -5.01
CA LEU A 52 -5.87 -5.93 -4.55
C LEU A 52 -5.01 -6.83 -3.65
N ASP A 53 -4.62 -6.25 -2.51
CA ASP A 53 -4.03 -6.89 -1.34
C ASP A 53 -2.78 -7.77 -1.55
N GLY A 54 -2.10 -7.60 -2.67
CA GLY A 54 -0.91 -8.39 -3.01
C GLY A 54 -1.07 -9.91 -3.07
N GLN A 55 -2.31 -10.37 -3.24
CA GLN A 55 -2.67 -11.77 -3.41
C GLN A 55 -3.43 -11.97 -4.72
N THR A 56 -3.23 -13.10 -5.41
CA THR A 56 -3.94 -13.38 -6.66
C THR A 56 -5.18 -14.26 -6.49
N ILE A 57 -5.34 -14.95 -5.36
CA ILE A 57 -6.50 -15.83 -5.13
C ILE A 57 -7.84 -15.08 -5.18
N VAL A 58 -7.85 -13.79 -4.86
CA VAL A 58 -9.04 -12.94 -4.96
C VAL A 58 -9.58 -12.88 -6.40
N LEU A 59 -8.71 -13.04 -7.40
CA LEU A 59 -9.13 -13.14 -8.80
C LEU A 59 -9.88 -14.45 -9.06
N ASP A 60 -9.40 -15.56 -8.49
CA ASP A 60 -9.99 -16.88 -8.68
C ASP A 60 -11.34 -16.96 -7.97
N ASP A 61 -11.41 -16.50 -6.72
CA ASP A 61 -12.64 -16.48 -5.92
C ASP A 61 -13.74 -15.64 -6.60
N TYR A 62 -13.35 -14.53 -7.22
CA TYR A 62 -14.24 -13.65 -8.00
C TYR A 62 -14.68 -14.30 -9.32
N LEU A 63 -13.75 -14.80 -10.13
CA LEU A 63 -14.03 -15.32 -11.47
C LEU A 63 -14.76 -16.67 -11.46
N GLU A 64 -14.65 -17.44 -10.40
CA GLU A 64 -15.53 -18.60 -10.21
C GLU A 64 -17.01 -18.20 -10.03
N VAL A 65 -17.30 -16.95 -9.64
CA VAL A 65 -18.69 -16.41 -9.54
C VAL A 65 -19.07 -15.61 -10.79
N GLN A 66 -18.16 -14.76 -11.27
CA GLN A 66 -18.36 -13.84 -12.41
C GLN A 66 -17.36 -14.14 -13.54
N PRO A 67 -17.39 -15.34 -14.17
CA PRO A 67 -16.39 -15.76 -15.16
C PRO A 67 -16.31 -14.84 -16.38
N GLU A 68 -17.40 -14.17 -16.74
CA GLU A 68 -17.46 -13.22 -17.85
C GLU A 68 -16.62 -11.95 -17.64
N GLN A 69 -16.19 -11.67 -16.40
CA GLN A 69 -15.42 -10.47 -16.06
C GLN A 69 -13.90 -10.66 -16.25
N GLU A 70 -13.44 -11.83 -16.70
CA GLU A 70 -12.01 -12.13 -16.85
C GLU A 70 -11.30 -11.14 -17.79
N GLU A 71 -11.87 -10.85 -18.95
CA GLU A 71 -11.26 -9.91 -19.90
C GLU A 71 -11.26 -8.47 -19.37
N ARG A 72 -12.26 -8.11 -18.56
CA ARG A 72 -12.33 -6.81 -17.87
C ARG A 72 -11.19 -6.66 -16.86
N LEU A 73 -10.93 -7.72 -16.09
CA LEU A 73 -9.79 -7.78 -15.16
C LEU A 73 -8.45 -7.76 -15.89
N LYS A 74 -8.26 -8.57 -16.94
CA LYS A 74 -7.03 -8.59 -17.73
C LYS A 74 -6.69 -7.22 -18.31
N ARG A 75 -7.69 -6.48 -18.80
CA ARG A 75 -7.50 -5.12 -19.31
C ARG A 75 -6.98 -4.18 -18.22
N HIS A 76 -7.61 -4.14 -17.06
CA HIS A 76 -7.23 -3.23 -15.98
C HIS A 76 -5.90 -3.62 -15.31
N ILE A 77 -5.65 -4.92 -15.12
CA ILE A 77 -4.39 -5.42 -14.56
C ILE A 77 -3.24 -5.22 -15.57
N GLY A 78 -3.46 -5.56 -16.84
CA GLY A 78 -2.47 -5.34 -17.90
C GLY A 78 -2.16 -3.86 -18.17
N ALA A 79 -3.11 -2.96 -17.91
CA ALA A 79 -2.89 -1.51 -17.91
C ALA A 79 -2.25 -0.97 -16.61
N GLY A 80 -2.00 -1.82 -15.61
CA GLY A 80 -1.45 -1.43 -14.32
C GLY A 80 -2.43 -0.71 -13.38
N ARG A 81 -3.70 -0.58 -13.77
CA ARG A 81 -4.74 0.10 -12.97
C ARG A 81 -5.19 -0.74 -11.77
N ILE A 82 -5.06 -2.05 -11.86
CA ILE A 82 -5.22 -2.98 -10.73
C ILE A 82 -3.89 -3.70 -10.49
N GLN A 83 -3.40 -3.63 -9.27
CA GLN A 83 -2.19 -4.35 -8.84
C GLN A 83 -2.55 -5.59 -8.04
N VAL A 84 -1.93 -6.71 -8.38
CA VAL A 84 -2.13 -8.03 -7.73
C VAL A 84 -0.78 -8.69 -7.47
N GLY A 85 -0.78 -9.75 -6.64
CA GLY A 85 0.42 -10.52 -6.32
C GLY A 85 1.46 -9.72 -5.51
N PRO A 86 2.63 -10.27 -5.23
CA PRO A 86 3.22 -11.46 -5.86
C PRO A 86 2.73 -12.78 -5.27
N TRP A 87 2.04 -12.74 -4.13
CA TRP A 87 1.59 -13.94 -3.43
C TRP A 87 0.34 -14.52 -4.10
N TYR A 88 0.14 -15.83 -3.93
CA TYR A 88 -1.17 -16.42 -4.24
C TYR A 88 -2.16 -16.11 -3.12
N LEU A 89 -1.74 -16.28 -1.88
CA LEU A 89 -2.45 -16.00 -0.62
C LEU A 89 -1.54 -15.19 0.31
N GLN A 90 -2.09 -14.37 1.20
CA GLN A 90 -1.33 -13.78 2.32
C GLN A 90 -0.97 -14.89 3.34
N PRO A 91 0.31 -15.24 3.55
CA PRO A 91 0.68 -16.35 4.42
C PRO A 91 0.89 -15.90 5.88
N ASP A 92 0.66 -16.80 6.82
CA ASP A 92 1.38 -16.78 8.10
C ASP A 92 2.72 -17.51 7.90
N GLU A 93 3.82 -16.78 8.04
CA GLU A 93 5.15 -17.27 7.68
C GLU A 93 5.67 -18.38 8.60
N PHE A 94 5.24 -18.43 9.86
CA PHE A 94 5.71 -19.42 10.83
C PHE A 94 4.87 -20.70 10.85
N LEU A 95 3.60 -20.61 10.44
CA LEU A 95 2.65 -21.72 10.52
C LEU A 95 2.61 -22.62 9.28
N VAL A 96 3.36 -22.28 8.22
CA VAL A 96 3.47 -23.09 7.00
C VAL A 96 4.89 -23.60 6.79
N SER A 97 5.04 -24.61 5.94
CA SER A 97 6.38 -25.10 5.58
C SER A 97 7.13 -24.08 4.72
N GLY A 98 8.47 -24.10 4.76
CA GLY A 98 9.28 -23.25 3.87
C GLY A 98 8.99 -23.48 2.38
N GLU A 99 8.76 -24.73 1.97
CA GLU A 99 8.32 -25.04 0.61
C GLU A 99 6.96 -24.40 0.29
N SER A 100 6.01 -24.38 1.24
CA SER A 100 4.70 -23.74 1.05
C SER A 100 4.84 -22.25 0.76
N LEU A 101 5.74 -21.53 1.44
CA LEU A 101 6.01 -20.10 1.14
C LEU A 101 6.57 -19.91 -0.27
N ILE A 102 7.53 -20.76 -0.65
CA ILE A 102 8.11 -20.74 -2.01
C ILE A 102 7.03 -21.02 -3.06
N ARG A 103 6.16 -22.02 -2.83
CA ARG A 103 5.07 -22.34 -3.76
C ARG A 103 4.04 -21.22 -3.83
N ASN A 104 3.75 -20.56 -2.71
CA ASN A 104 2.83 -19.43 -2.65
C ASN A 104 3.28 -18.30 -3.59
N LEU A 105 4.57 -17.93 -3.58
CA LEU A 105 5.13 -16.96 -4.53
C LEU A 105 5.14 -17.48 -5.97
N GLN A 106 5.52 -18.73 -6.20
CA GLN A 106 5.53 -19.32 -7.55
C GLN A 106 4.14 -19.27 -8.19
N ILE A 107 3.12 -19.74 -7.46
CA ILE A 107 1.74 -19.79 -7.93
C ILE A 107 1.21 -18.36 -8.13
N GLY A 108 1.45 -17.45 -7.18
CA GLY A 108 1.00 -16.07 -7.27
C GLY A 108 1.56 -15.34 -8.48
N LEU A 109 2.87 -15.42 -8.70
CA LEU A 109 3.53 -14.83 -9.86
C LEU A 109 3.07 -15.46 -11.18
N GLN A 110 2.90 -16.78 -11.23
CA GLN A 110 2.37 -17.47 -12.40
C GLN A 110 0.92 -17.04 -12.70
N ARG A 111 0.09 -16.92 -11.66
CA ARG A 111 -1.30 -16.51 -11.83
C ARG A 111 -1.38 -15.06 -12.29
N ALA A 112 -0.63 -14.16 -11.67
CA ALA A 112 -0.56 -12.75 -12.07
C ALA A 112 -0.07 -12.58 -13.52
N ALA A 113 0.88 -13.40 -13.99
CA ALA A 113 1.33 -13.36 -15.39
C ALA A 113 0.20 -13.64 -16.39
N GLY A 114 -0.80 -14.45 -16.02
CA GLY A 114 -2.01 -14.67 -16.84
C GLY A 114 -2.93 -13.46 -16.98
N PHE A 115 -2.75 -12.43 -16.14
CA PHE A 115 -3.53 -11.19 -16.14
C PHE A 115 -2.75 -9.95 -16.60
N GLY A 116 -1.49 -10.10 -17.01
CA GLY A 116 -0.63 -8.99 -17.45
C GLY A 116 0.53 -8.67 -16.52
N GLY A 117 0.67 -9.39 -15.40
CA GLY A 117 1.77 -9.25 -14.45
C GLY A 117 1.31 -8.99 -13.02
N GLY A 118 2.22 -9.17 -12.07
CA GLY A 118 2.01 -8.88 -10.66
C GLY A 118 3.05 -7.91 -10.13
N MET A 119 2.70 -7.18 -9.07
CA MET A 119 3.66 -6.26 -8.45
C MET A 119 4.84 -7.01 -7.85
N ARG A 120 6.03 -6.40 -7.93
CA ARG A 120 7.29 -6.95 -7.41
C ARG A 120 7.58 -6.37 -6.02
N ILE A 121 6.60 -6.51 -5.13
CA ILE A 121 6.66 -6.00 -3.76
C ILE A 121 6.41 -7.16 -2.80
N GLY A 122 7.29 -7.39 -1.82
CA GLY A 122 7.04 -8.33 -0.74
C GLY A 122 5.97 -7.81 0.22
N TYR A 123 4.70 -7.77 -0.22
CA TYR A 123 3.60 -7.17 0.52
C TYR A 123 2.97 -8.19 1.48
N VAL A 124 3.27 -8.05 2.76
CA VAL A 124 2.77 -8.91 3.86
C VAL A 124 2.30 -8.01 5.01
N PRO A 125 1.22 -7.23 4.81
CA PRO A 125 0.88 -6.10 5.66
C PRO A 125 0.55 -6.51 7.10
N ASP A 126 -0.09 -7.66 7.32
CA ASP A 126 -0.61 -8.06 8.63
C ASP A 126 -0.05 -9.39 9.18
N CYS A 127 1.07 -9.89 8.64
CA CYS A 127 1.65 -11.15 9.12
C CYS A 127 2.08 -11.07 10.60
N PHE A 128 1.83 -12.12 11.38
CA PHE A 128 2.13 -12.15 12.82
C PHE A 128 3.60 -12.50 13.11
N GLY A 129 4.46 -11.58 12.68
CA GLY A 129 5.91 -11.73 12.69
C GLY A 129 6.43 -12.29 11.38
N HIS A 130 7.73 -12.11 11.14
CA HIS A 130 8.36 -12.47 9.87
C HIS A 130 9.54 -13.41 10.07
N ILE A 131 9.69 -14.42 9.21
CA ILE A 131 10.82 -15.35 9.26
C ILE A 131 12.10 -14.63 8.85
N ALA A 132 13.20 -14.90 9.54
CA ALA A 132 14.49 -14.25 9.28
C ALA A 132 15.01 -14.45 7.84
N GLN A 133 14.55 -15.50 7.14
CA GLN A 133 14.96 -15.83 5.77
C GLN A 133 14.12 -15.15 4.69
N LEU A 134 13.08 -14.37 5.02
CA LEU A 134 12.22 -13.75 4.02
C LEU A 134 13.00 -12.86 3.02
N PRO A 135 14.01 -12.05 3.42
CA PRO A 135 14.83 -11.31 2.46
C PRO A 135 15.51 -12.21 1.42
N GLN A 136 16.06 -13.35 1.86
CA GLN A 136 16.68 -14.34 0.98
C GLN A 136 15.65 -14.94 0.01
N ILE A 137 14.46 -15.30 0.51
CA ILE A 137 13.39 -15.87 -0.32
C ILE A 137 12.94 -14.85 -1.36
N LEU A 138 12.59 -13.61 -0.96
CA LEU A 138 12.12 -12.56 -1.87
C LEU A 138 13.13 -12.29 -2.99
N GLN A 139 14.42 -12.17 -2.66
CA GLN A 139 15.45 -11.94 -3.68
C GLN A 139 15.55 -13.08 -4.71
N ARG A 140 15.31 -14.33 -4.30
CA ARG A 140 15.30 -15.48 -5.25
C ARG A 140 14.14 -15.40 -6.24
N PHE A 141 13.11 -14.60 -5.96
CA PHE A 141 12.01 -14.28 -6.87
C PHE A 141 12.18 -12.92 -7.59
N GLY A 142 13.36 -12.30 -7.47
CA GLY A 142 13.64 -10.99 -8.05
C GLY A 142 12.87 -9.85 -7.37
N ILE A 143 12.54 -10.02 -6.09
CA ILE A 143 11.90 -9.00 -5.27
C ILE A 143 12.93 -8.54 -4.24
N ASP A 144 13.30 -7.26 -4.28
CA ASP A 144 14.35 -6.65 -3.47
C ASP A 144 13.81 -5.76 -2.34
N ASN A 145 12.51 -5.82 -2.10
CA ASN A 145 11.81 -4.98 -1.14
C ASN A 145 10.67 -5.73 -0.43
N ALA A 146 10.26 -5.20 0.72
CA ALA A 146 9.13 -5.70 1.50
C ALA A 146 8.37 -4.55 2.16
N ILE A 147 7.06 -4.72 2.33
CA ILE A 147 6.20 -3.74 3.00
C ILE A 147 5.31 -4.49 3.99
N PHE A 148 5.40 -4.11 5.26
CA PHE A 148 4.68 -4.74 6.35
C PHE A 148 4.46 -3.78 7.53
N TRP A 149 3.51 -4.10 8.40
CA TRP A 149 3.20 -3.33 9.60
C TRP A 149 3.84 -3.90 10.86
N ARG A 150 3.83 -5.23 11.02
CA ARG A 150 4.14 -5.90 12.29
C ARG A 150 5.59 -6.35 12.37
N GLY A 151 6.04 -6.69 13.57
CA GLY A 151 7.34 -7.35 13.79
C GLY A 151 8.56 -6.43 13.89
N VAL A 152 8.39 -5.11 13.78
CA VAL A 152 9.49 -4.14 13.95
C VAL A 152 9.56 -3.65 15.39
N GLY A 153 10.73 -3.78 16.01
CA GLY A 153 10.98 -3.31 17.37
C GLY A 153 11.35 -1.82 17.46
N ALA A 154 11.60 -1.35 18.68
CA ALA A 154 11.92 0.06 18.96
C ALA A 154 13.27 0.51 18.39
N GLU A 155 14.11 -0.43 17.94
CA GLU A 155 15.37 -0.19 17.25
C GLU A 155 15.21 0.47 15.87
N ALA A 156 14.04 0.35 15.24
CA ALA A 156 13.76 1.03 13.98
C ALA A 156 13.22 2.44 14.26
N HIS A 157 14.08 3.43 14.07
CA HIS A 157 13.72 4.85 14.19
C HIS A 157 13.18 5.45 12.88
N LYS A 158 13.34 4.73 11.77
CA LYS A 158 12.97 5.15 10.41
C LYS A 158 11.93 4.19 9.83
N SER A 159 11.04 4.69 8.97
CA SER A 159 10.06 3.86 8.25
C SER A 159 10.72 3.07 7.13
N GLU A 160 11.82 3.54 6.55
CA GLU A 160 12.57 2.80 5.55
C GLU A 160 13.93 2.34 6.07
N PHE A 161 14.25 1.05 5.89
CA PHE A 161 15.51 0.46 6.31
C PHE A 161 15.84 -0.83 5.54
N TYR A 162 17.11 -1.22 5.53
CA TYR A 162 17.51 -2.51 4.96
C TYR A 162 17.37 -3.62 6.00
N TRP A 163 16.63 -4.67 5.65
CA TRP A 163 16.50 -5.87 6.46
C TRP A 163 17.39 -6.98 5.91
N ALA A 164 18.35 -7.43 6.72
CA ALA A 164 19.28 -8.50 6.39
C ALA A 164 18.80 -9.87 6.91
N ALA A 165 18.82 -10.88 6.05
CA ALA A 165 18.72 -12.27 6.42
C ALA A 165 20.05 -12.79 7.02
N PRO A 166 20.05 -13.93 7.73
CA PRO A 166 21.26 -14.52 8.33
C PRO A 166 22.40 -14.83 7.34
N ASP A 167 22.09 -14.99 6.05
CA ASP A 167 23.09 -15.20 4.99
C ASP A 167 23.70 -13.89 4.45
N GLY A 168 23.26 -12.74 4.96
CA GLY A 168 23.67 -11.41 4.52
C GLY A 168 22.84 -10.86 3.36
N THR A 169 21.86 -11.59 2.82
CA THR A 169 20.96 -11.07 1.79
C THR A 169 20.10 -9.94 2.37
N GLN A 170 19.92 -8.84 1.64
CA GLN A 170 19.18 -7.67 2.14
C GLN A 170 18.02 -7.28 1.21
N VAL A 171 16.92 -6.81 1.79
CA VAL A 171 15.83 -6.15 1.05
C VAL A 171 15.53 -4.80 1.68
N LEU A 172 15.05 -3.86 0.87
CA LEU A 172 14.53 -2.58 1.35
C LEU A 172 13.16 -2.80 1.99
N VAL A 173 13.02 -2.45 3.26
CA VAL A 173 11.73 -2.48 3.94
C VAL A 173 11.14 -1.07 3.94
N ALA A 174 9.86 -0.97 3.58
CA ALA A 174 9.02 0.14 4.00
C ALA A 174 8.06 -0.34 5.10
N HIS A 175 8.36 0.07 6.33
CA HIS A 175 7.57 -0.23 7.51
C HIS A 175 6.39 0.73 7.59
N LEU A 176 5.17 0.15 7.67
CA LEU A 176 3.93 0.88 7.91
C LEU A 176 3.86 1.28 9.39
N ALA A 177 4.68 2.25 9.77
CA ALA A 177 5.02 2.56 11.16
C ALA A 177 3.89 3.24 11.96
N ASP A 178 2.85 3.70 11.27
CA ASP A 178 1.65 4.27 11.90
C ASP A 178 0.93 3.23 12.79
N PRO A 179 0.34 3.62 13.93
CA PRO A 179 -0.42 2.70 14.77
C PRO A 179 -1.60 2.00 14.07
N LEU A 180 -2.12 2.55 12.97
CA LEU A 180 -3.14 1.94 12.13
C LEU A 180 -2.55 1.14 10.95
N GLY A 181 -1.22 1.08 10.81
CA GLY A 181 -0.54 0.28 9.80
C GLY A 181 -0.96 0.61 8.37
N TYR A 182 -1.42 -0.41 7.63
CA TYR A 182 -1.98 -0.27 6.29
C TYR A 182 -3.33 0.47 6.25
N SER A 183 -3.84 0.94 7.40
CA SER A 183 -5.08 1.69 7.50
C SER A 183 -4.90 3.18 7.84
N ASN A 184 -3.67 3.70 7.77
CA ASN A 184 -3.35 5.08 8.15
C ASN A 184 -4.22 6.14 7.42
N ALA A 185 -4.50 5.93 6.13
CA ALA A 185 -5.33 6.80 5.31
C ALA A 185 -6.70 6.19 4.97
N ARG A 186 -7.25 5.30 5.81
CA ARG A 186 -8.59 4.71 5.59
C ARG A 186 -9.71 5.76 5.60
N LEU A 187 -10.70 5.62 4.72
CA LEU A 187 -11.92 6.46 4.72
C LEU A 187 -11.60 7.97 4.75
N MET A 188 -10.77 8.44 3.83
CA MET A 188 -10.44 9.88 3.76
C MET A 188 -11.73 10.70 3.51
N PRO A 189 -11.88 11.91 4.07
CA PRO A 189 -13.04 12.75 3.74
C PRO A 189 -13.10 13.03 2.23
N LEU A 190 -14.29 13.10 1.64
CA LEU A 190 -14.46 13.47 0.22
C LEU A 190 -14.68 14.98 0.00
N GLU A 191 -14.69 15.75 1.09
CA GLU A 191 -14.69 17.22 1.07
C GLU A 191 -13.26 17.76 1.12
N ALA A 192 -12.92 18.69 0.23
CA ALA A 192 -11.53 19.12 -0.01
C ALA A 192 -10.83 19.70 1.23
N GLU A 193 -11.53 20.52 2.02
CA GLU A 193 -10.97 21.14 3.23
C GLU A 193 -10.72 20.11 4.34
N GLU A 194 -11.64 19.17 4.53
CA GLU A 194 -11.50 18.08 5.50
C GLU A 194 -10.40 17.10 5.06
N PHE A 195 -10.33 16.79 3.77
CA PHE A 195 -9.26 15.97 3.19
C PHE A 195 -7.90 16.62 3.43
N ALA A 196 -7.73 17.90 3.08
CA ALA A 196 -6.49 18.64 3.28
C ALA A 196 -6.08 18.72 4.77
N THR A 197 -7.06 18.87 5.66
CA THR A 197 -6.83 18.84 7.11
C THR A 197 -6.31 17.48 7.57
N ARG A 198 -6.96 16.39 7.11
CA ARG A 198 -6.54 15.04 7.45
C ARG A 198 -5.17 14.69 6.87
N VAL A 199 -4.87 15.15 5.66
CA VAL A 199 -3.54 15.04 5.05
C VAL A 199 -2.48 15.65 5.95
N LYS A 200 -2.64 16.92 6.36
CA LYS A 200 -1.67 17.60 7.24
C LYS A 200 -1.43 16.86 8.56
N LEU A 201 -2.48 16.32 9.17
CA LEU A 201 -2.38 15.55 10.42
C LEU A 201 -1.59 14.25 10.22
N LEU A 202 -1.90 13.49 9.17
CA LEU A 202 -1.19 12.25 8.84
C LEU A 202 0.26 12.52 8.44
N THR A 203 0.52 13.59 7.69
CA THR A 203 1.89 14.01 7.34
C THR A 203 2.69 14.27 8.61
N ALA A 204 2.15 15.00 9.59
CA ALA A 204 2.84 15.25 10.86
C ALA A 204 3.15 13.95 11.62
N GLN A 205 2.32 12.92 11.50
CA GLN A 205 2.53 11.62 12.15
C GLN A 205 3.58 10.74 11.46
N ILE A 206 3.64 10.77 10.13
CA ILE A 206 4.46 9.85 9.32
C ILE A 206 5.85 10.44 9.00
N LEU A 207 5.91 11.73 8.70
CA LEU A 207 7.14 12.45 8.37
C LEU A 207 8.32 12.26 9.36
N PRO A 208 8.11 12.12 10.69
CA PRO A 208 9.22 11.98 11.63
C PRO A 208 10.07 10.72 11.45
N ARG A 209 9.49 9.67 10.84
CA ARG A 209 10.17 8.41 10.57
C ARG A 209 10.60 8.30 9.10
N ALA A 210 10.05 9.12 8.22
CA ALA A 210 10.35 9.09 6.79
C ALA A 210 11.81 9.48 6.50
N THR A 211 12.46 8.71 5.64
CA THR A 211 13.82 8.97 5.17
C THR A 211 13.87 9.80 3.89
N THR A 212 12.75 9.96 3.20
CA THR A 212 12.61 10.72 1.95
C THR A 212 11.56 11.84 2.12
N ASN A 213 11.32 12.60 1.04
CA ASN A 213 10.24 13.58 0.97
C ASN A 213 8.94 12.98 0.40
N THR A 214 8.91 11.66 0.22
CA THR A 214 7.76 10.93 -0.29
C THR A 214 7.16 10.14 0.87
N LEU A 215 5.88 10.36 1.16
CA LEU A 215 5.17 9.67 2.23
C LEU A 215 4.14 8.69 1.64
N LEU A 216 3.99 7.54 2.30
CA LEU A 216 3.06 6.49 1.89
C LEU A 216 1.76 6.54 2.67
N PHE A 217 0.65 6.77 1.98
CA PHE A 217 -0.69 6.81 2.54
C PHE A 217 -1.50 5.62 2.02
N MET A 218 -1.84 4.69 2.90
CA MET A 218 -2.58 3.49 2.57
C MET A 218 -4.08 3.75 2.75
N ASN A 219 -4.78 4.00 1.64
CA ASN A 219 -6.22 4.26 1.63
C ASN A 219 -7.00 2.96 1.49
N GLY A 220 -7.21 2.30 2.63
CA GLY A 220 -7.88 1.01 2.72
C GLY A 220 -7.80 0.50 4.16
N SER A 221 -8.44 -0.63 4.42
CA SER A 221 -8.47 -1.36 5.70
C SER A 221 -9.14 -2.70 5.39
N ASP A 222 -9.26 -3.56 6.41
CA ASP A 222 -9.96 -4.84 6.34
C ASP A 222 -11.34 -4.71 5.68
N HIS A 223 -11.51 -5.42 4.55
CA HIS A 223 -12.74 -5.53 3.78
C HIS A 223 -13.40 -4.21 3.37
N LEU A 224 -12.65 -3.10 3.30
CA LEU A 224 -13.18 -1.83 2.79
C LEU A 224 -13.35 -1.90 1.27
N GLU A 225 -14.46 -1.36 0.80
CA GLU A 225 -14.71 -1.17 -0.63
C GLU A 225 -13.87 -0.01 -1.19
N PRO A 226 -13.59 0.00 -2.51
CA PRO A 226 -12.95 1.12 -3.16
C PRO A 226 -13.70 2.43 -2.90
N GLN A 227 -12.93 3.47 -2.60
CA GLN A 227 -13.44 4.78 -2.25
C GLN A 227 -13.57 5.66 -3.50
N ASP A 228 -14.76 5.69 -4.07
CA ASP A 228 -15.11 6.56 -5.20
C ASP A 228 -14.99 8.06 -4.87
N GLY A 229 -14.74 8.89 -5.88
CA GLY A 229 -14.60 10.35 -5.73
C GLY A 229 -13.22 10.85 -5.26
N LEU A 230 -12.29 9.95 -4.89
CA LEU A 230 -10.94 10.33 -4.47
C LEU A 230 -10.20 11.26 -5.45
N PRO A 231 -10.20 11.04 -6.79
CA PRO A 231 -9.42 11.87 -7.70
C PRO A 231 -9.86 13.33 -7.70
N GLU A 232 -11.18 13.58 -7.69
CA GLU A 232 -11.76 14.92 -7.66
C GLU A 232 -11.45 15.63 -6.35
N THR A 233 -11.58 14.92 -5.22
CA THR A 233 -11.22 15.46 -3.89
C THR A 233 -9.74 15.79 -3.80
N ILE A 234 -8.85 14.91 -4.29
CA ILE A 234 -7.40 15.14 -4.29
C ILE A 234 -7.04 16.37 -5.12
N GLU A 235 -7.59 16.49 -6.33
CA GLU A 235 -7.37 17.64 -7.22
C GLU A 235 -7.77 18.97 -6.53
N ALA A 236 -8.95 19.00 -5.91
CA ALA A 236 -9.43 20.17 -5.17
C ALA A 236 -8.57 20.46 -3.91
N ALA A 237 -8.17 19.43 -3.18
CA ALA A 237 -7.38 19.56 -1.95
C ALA A 237 -5.94 20.01 -2.22
N ASN A 238 -5.33 19.59 -3.34
CA ASN A 238 -3.96 20.01 -3.68
C ASN A 238 -3.82 21.53 -3.80
N GLY A 239 -4.86 22.25 -4.22
CA GLY A 239 -4.87 23.72 -4.20
C GLY A 239 -4.75 24.31 -2.78
N LEU A 240 -5.29 23.62 -1.77
CA LEU A 240 -5.23 24.01 -0.34
C LEU A 240 -3.93 23.55 0.34
N LEU A 241 -3.22 22.62 -0.28
CA LEU A 241 -1.97 22.03 0.20
C LEU A 241 -0.72 22.63 -0.45
N ALA A 242 -0.90 23.43 -1.51
CA ALA A 242 0.17 24.06 -2.28
C ALA A 242 1.03 25.05 -1.47
N GLN A 243 0.55 25.51 -0.32
CA GLN A 243 1.32 26.36 0.60
C GLN A 243 1.14 25.88 2.04
N ILE A 244 2.27 25.63 2.70
CA ILE A 244 2.31 25.35 4.14
C ILE A 244 2.51 26.67 4.89
N SER A 245 1.61 27.02 5.82
CA SER A 245 1.78 28.20 6.67
C SER A 245 2.91 27.98 7.68
N PRO A 246 3.57 29.04 8.21
CA PRO A 246 4.60 28.90 9.24
C PRO A 246 4.13 28.16 10.50
N GLU A 247 2.84 28.19 10.81
CA GLU A 247 2.24 27.44 11.92
C GLU A 247 2.13 25.95 11.59
N GLN A 248 1.73 25.62 10.35
CA GLN A 248 1.67 24.25 9.86
C GLN A 248 3.08 23.65 9.74
N GLU A 249 4.06 24.44 9.30
CA GLU A 249 5.46 24.05 9.27
C GLU A 249 5.99 23.72 10.67
N LYS A 250 5.64 24.52 11.68
CA LYS A 250 5.96 24.19 13.09
C LYS A 250 5.35 22.86 13.52
N ILE A 251 4.12 22.54 13.12
CA ILE A 251 3.50 21.25 13.45
C ILE A 251 4.25 20.10 12.76
N LEU A 252 4.61 20.25 11.49
CA LEU A 252 5.36 19.26 10.73
C LEU A 252 6.78 19.05 11.30
N THR A 253 7.43 20.12 11.78
CA THR A 253 8.82 20.11 12.29
C THR A 253 8.93 19.82 13.79
N HIS A 254 7.88 20.05 14.58
CA HIS A 254 7.89 19.73 16.02
C HIS A 254 7.54 18.28 16.29
N VAL A 255 6.83 17.64 15.35
CA VAL A 255 6.60 16.19 15.35
C VAL A 255 7.70 15.48 14.54
N GLY A 256 8.18 16.08 13.44
CA GLY A 256 9.28 15.59 12.61
C GLY A 256 10.64 15.67 13.31
N HIS A 257 11.33 14.55 13.48
CA HIS A 257 12.71 14.57 13.97
C HIS A 257 13.59 15.47 13.08
N ALA A 258 14.50 16.23 13.72
CA ALA A 258 15.56 16.93 13.01
C ALA A 258 16.37 15.92 12.18
N ASP A 259 16.91 16.34 11.03
CA ASP A 259 17.75 15.45 10.22
C ASP A 259 19.01 15.01 11.01
N GLU A 260 19.80 14.07 10.47
CA GLU A 260 21.01 13.56 11.13
C GLU A 260 22.04 14.67 11.47
N ASN A 261 21.89 15.87 10.90
CA ASN A 261 22.71 17.05 11.12
C ASN A 261 22.03 18.15 11.96
N ASN A 262 20.86 17.86 12.55
CA ASN A 262 20.05 18.76 13.35
C ASN A 262 19.54 20.01 12.58
N ASN A 263 19.43 19.93 11.25
CA ASN A 263 18.81 20.96 10.43
C ASN A 263 17.29 20.76 10.36
N THR A 264 16.56 21.86 10.48
CA THR A 264 15.12 21.89 10.26
C THR A 264 14.83 21.75 8.77
N ARG A 265 14.10 20.69 8.37
CA ARG A 265 13.60 20.55 7.00
C ARG A 265 12.46 21.54 6.78
N HIS A 266 12.54 22.32 5.71
CA HIS A 266 11.56 23.32 5.32
C HIS A 266 10.80 22.85 4.09
N PHE A 267 9.46 22.89 4.14
CA PHE A 267 8.60 22.39 3.07
C PHE A 267 7.68 23.48 2.53
N ASP A 268 7.70 23.66 1.20
CA ASP A 268 6.93 24.72 0.54
C ASP A 268 5.45 24.33 0.38
N GLY A 269 5.16 23.03 0.21
CA GLY A 269 3.82 22.51 -0.05
C GLY A 269 3.73 20.99 0.13
N ILE A 270 2.51 20.47 0.07
CA ILE A 270 2.20 19.03 0.00
C ILE A 270 1.48 18.77 -1.33
N ASP A 271 1.94 17.77 -2.08
CA ASP A 271 1.27 17.27 -3.28
C ASP A 271 0.78 15.85 -3.01
N VAL A 272 -0.51 15.59 -3.23
CA VAL A 272 -1.09 14.26 -3.07
C VAL A 272 -1.47 13.72 -4.43
N ARG A 273 -1.12 12.46 -4.69
CA ARG A 273 -1.57 11.75 -5.89
C ARG A 273 -1.91 10.31 -5.59
N ILE A 274 -2.86 9.75 -6.34
CA ILE A 274 -3.04 8.30 -6.41
C ILE A 274 -1.81 7.70 -7.07
N GLY A 275 -1.24 6.66 -6.46
CA GLY A 275 -0.10 5.95 -7.00
C GLY A 275 -0.04 4.51 -6.51
N THR A 276 1.15 3.94 -6.62
CA THR A 276 1.37 2.52 -6.35
C THR A 276 2.52 2.29 -5.38
N LEU A 277 2.56 1.10 -4.77
CA LEU A 277 3.68 0.71 -3.91
C LEU A 277 5.03 0.70 -4.66
N PRO A 278 5.14 0.18 -5.90
CA PRO A 278 6.37 0.32 -6.69
C PRO A 278 6.82 1.78 -6.88
N GLN A 279 5.89 2.69 -7.20
CA GLN A 279 6.23 4.12 -7.34
C GLN A 279 6.75 4.74 -6.04
N TYR A 280 6.33 4.24 -4.88
CA TYR A 280 6.83 4.71 -3.59
C TYR A 280 8.21 4.13 -3.27
N ILE A 281 8.45 2.86 -3.57
CA ILE A 281 9.77 2.22 -3.38
C ILE A 281 10.84 2.84 -4.29
N GLU A 282 10.46 3.29 -5.48
CA GLU A 282 11.37 3.92 -6.46
C GLU A 282 11.69 5.40 -6.16
N ALA A 283 10.95 6.06 -5.26
CA ALA A 283 11.01 7.50 -5.01
C ALA A 283 11.98 7.89 -3.88
#